data_AF-A0A7V9UJZ7-F1
#
_entry.id   AF-A0A7V9UJZ7-F1
#
_cell.length_a   1.000
_cell.length_b   1.000
_cell.length_c   1.000
_cell.angle_alpha   90.00
_cell.angle_beta   90.00
_cell.angle_gamma   90.00
#
_symmetry.space_group_name_H-M   'P 1'
#
loop_
_entity.id
_entity.type
_entity.pdbx_description
1 polymer ?
#
loop_
_entity_poly.entity_id
_entity_poly.type
_entity_poly.pdbx_seq_one_letter_code
_entity_poly.pdbx_strand_id
1 'polypeptide(L)'
;MSLEYLKEAVAAGDTEKLIRYVRLHFGDGNEAAGRKEIDKAWVEALKLLLDVPSTDREFILKSLDEHDPATLAHLFFHLHFYFVKRSGDWIHDGIL
;
A
#
# COMPACT_ATOMS: atom_id res chain seq x y z
N MET A 1 13.37 8.10 6.84
CA MET A 1 14.39 7.05 6.60
C MET A 1 15.02 7.27 5.24
N SER A 2 16.30 6.95 5.06
CA SER A 2 16.99 7.13 3.78
C SER A 2 16.77 5.95 2.83
N LEU A 3 16.94 6.17 1.53
CA LEU A 3 16.93 5.11 0.52
C LEU A 3 18.00 4.04 0.80
N GLU A 4 19.19 4.47 1.23
CA GLU A 4 20.29 3.56 1.59
C GLU A 4 19.92 2.62 2.74
N TYR A 5 19.21 3.11 3.76
CA TYR A 5 18.72 2.28 4.86
C TYR A 5 17.83 1.12 4.37
N LEU A 6 17.01 1.35 3.35
CA LEU A 6 16.14 0.32 2.77
C LEU A 6 16.92 -0.65 1.89
N LYS A 7 17.89 -0.17 1.10
CA LYS A 7 18.76 -1.04 0.30
C LYS A 7 19.55 -2.01 1.17
N GLU A 8 20.07 -1.53 2.30
CA GLU A 8 20.74 -2.39 3.29
C GLU A 8 19.80 -3.45 3.85
N ALA A 9 18.54 -3.10 4.15
CA ALA A 9 17.54 -4.07 4.63
C ALA A 9 17.28 -5.17 3.60
N VAL A 10 17.13 -4.79 2.32
CA VAL A 10 16.95 -5.74 1.21
C VAL A 10 18.17 -6.66 1.11
N ALA A 11 19.38 -6.11 1.11
CA ALA A 11 20.61 -6.89 1.00
C ALA A 11 20.79 -7.87 2.18
N ALA A 12 20.32 -7.50 3.37
CA ALA A 12 20.37 -8.33 4.57
C ALA A 12 19.19 -9.31 4.70
N GLY A 13 18.18 -9.25 3.83
CA GLY A 13 16.94 -10.01 3.99
C GLY A 13 16.11 -9.61 5.21
N ASP A 14 16.31 -8.40 5.73
CA ASP A 14 15.65 -7.88 6.93
C ASP A 14 14.22 -7.40 6.59
N THR A 15 13.31 -8.37 6.55
CA THR A 15 11.90 -8.12 6.23
C THR A 15 11.21 -7.24 7.29
N GLU A 16 11.59 -7.33 8.56
CA GLU A 16 10.98 -6.51 9.61
C GLU A 16 11.34 -5.03 9.42
N LYS A 17 12.59 -4.72 9.06
CA LYS A 17 13.00 -3.34 8.74
C LYS A 17 12.25 -2.76 7.54
N LEU A 18 11.98 -3.58 6.51
CA LEU A 18 11.16 -3.18 5.36
C LEU A 18 9.70 -2.95 5.74
N ILE A 19 9.09 -3.84 6.52
CA ILE A 19 7.70 -3.69 6.97
C ILE A 19 7.57 -2.51 7.95
N ARG A 20 8.57 -2.30 8.81
CA ARG A 20 8.64 -1.14 9.69
C ARG A 20 8.66 0.16 8.90
N TYR A 21 9.39 0.22 7.78
CA TYR A 21 9.35 1.37 6.88
C TYR A 21 7.94 1.64 6.37
N VAL A 22 7.23 0.61 5.92
CA VAL A 22 5.85 0.73 5.42
C VAL A 22 4.92 1.27 6.51
N ARG A 23 5.00 0.75 7.74
CA ARG A 23 4.21 1.24 8.88
C ARG A 23 4.52 2.71 9.20
N LEU A 24 5.80 3.08 9.22
CA LEU A 24 6.18 4.47 9.47
C LEU A 24 5.74 5.41 8.34
N HIS A 25 5.78 4.94 7.08
CA HIS A 25 5.36 5.73 5.92
C HIS A 25 3.85 5.99 5.94
N PHE A 26 3.03 4.96 6.15
CA PHE A 26 1.58 5.13 6.24
C PHE A 26 1.12 5.75 7.56
N GLY A 27 1.94 5.70 8.60
CA GLY A 27 1.61 6.18 9.94
C GLY A 27 2.11 7.58 10.28
N ASP A 28 2.62 8.34 9.30
CA ASP A 28 3.27 9.65 9.51
C ASP A 28 4.32 9.61 10.64
N GLY A 29 5.21 8.62 10.58
CA GLY A 29 6.24 8.41 11.60
C GLY A 29 5.78 7.65 12.85
N ASN A 30 4.51 7.27 12.97
CA ASN A 30 3.97 6.46 14.05
C ASN A 30 3.60 5.04 13.58
N GLU A 31 4.35 4.03 14.01
CA GLU A 31 4.11 2.64 13.61
C GLU A 31 2.73 2.10 14.00
N ALA A 32 2.21 2.48 15.16
CA ALA A 32 0.91 2.02 15.62
C ALA A 32 -0.22 2.66 14.80
N ALA A 33 -0.08 3.92 14.42
CA ALA A 33 -0.98 4.57 13.47
C ALA A 33 -0.89 3.89 12.10
N GLY A 34 0.32 3.65 11.58
CA GLY A 34 0.50 3.03 10.28
C GLY A 34 -0.03 1.62 10.16
N ARG A 35 0.03 0.80 11.23
CA ARG A 35 -0.66 -0.49 11.27
C ARG A 35 -2.17 -0.32 11.07
N LYS A 36 -2.79 0.65 11.77
CA LYS A 36 -4.22 0.93 11.61
C LYS A 36 -4.56 1.42 10.21
N GLU A 37 -3.73 2.27 9.60
CA GLU A 37 -3.92 2.70 8.21
C GLU A 37 -3.83 1.53 7.23
N ILE A 38 -2.88 0.63 7.44
CA ILE A 38 -2.77 -0.59 6.64
C ILE A 38 -4.02 -1.45 6.77
N ASP A 39 -4.50 -1.67 7.99
CA ASP A 39 -5.70 -2.45 8.27
C ASP A 39 -6.95 -1.83 7.62
N LYS A 40 -7.10 -0.49 7.68
CA LYS A 40 -8.19 0.25 7.02
C LYS A 40 -8.21 -0.02 5.52
N ALA A 41 -7.08 0.05 4.85
CA ALA A 41 -6.99 -0.18 3.41
C ALA A 41 -7.49 -1.59 3.04
N TRP A 42 -7.06 -2.60 3.79
CA TRP A 42 -7.50 -3.98 3.59
C TRP A 42 -8.98 -4.19 3.87
N VAL A 43 -9.50 -3.59 4.94
CA VAL A 43 -10.93 -3.66 5.29
C VAL A 43 -11.78 -3.02 4.20
N GLU A 44 -11.41 -1.84 3.70
CA GLU A 44 -12.15 -1.16 2.62
C GLU A 44 -12.09 -1.91 1.30
N ALA A 45 -10.93 -2.47 0.93
CA ALA A 45 -10.82 -3.32 -0.24
C ALA A 45 -11.71 -4.58 -0.11
N LEU A 46 -11.68 -5.24 1.05
CA LEU A 46 -12.46 -6.45 1.30
C LEU A 46 -13.97 -6.18 1.22
N LYS A 47 -14.47 -5.08 1.80
CA LYS A 47 -15.90 -4.69 1.73
C LYS A 47 -16.41 -4.68 0.29
N LEU A 48 -15.64 -4.13 -0.64
CA LEU A 48 -16.02 -4.07 -2.05
C LEU A 48 -16.05 -5.44 -2.72
N LEU A 49 -15.29 -6.42 -2.21
CA LEU A 49 -15.22 -7.77 -2.78
C LEU A 49 -16.27 -8.73 -2.19
N LEU A 50 -16.92 -8.37 -1.08
CA LEU A 50 -17.94 -9.21 -0.44
C LEU A 50 -19.16 -9.43 -1.34
N ASP A 51 -19.54 -8.42 -2.13
CA ASP A 51 -20.69 -8.49 -3.04
C ASP A 51 -20.32 -9.07 -4.42
N VAL A 52 -19.10 -9.60 -4.58
CA VAL A 52 -18.53 -10.14 -5.84
C VAL A 52 -18.92 -9.28 -7.04
N PRO A 53 -18.52 -7.99 -7.07
CA PRO A 53 -18.87 -7.11 -8.16
C PRO A 53 -18.34 -7.69 -9.47
N SER A 54 -18.96 -7.31 -10.59
CA SER A 54 -18.39 -7.58 -11.91
C SER A 54 -17.03 -6.88 -12.03
N THR A 55 -15.97 -7.61 -11.76
CA THR A 55 -14.60 -7.11 -11.86
C THR A 55 -14.13 -7.20 -13.31
N ASP A 56 -13.55 -6.13 -13.82
CA ASP A 56 -12.88 -6.11 -15.12
C ASP A 56 -11.56 -6.90 -15.06
N ARG A 57 -11.68 -8.22 -15.24
CA ARG A 57 -10.54 -9.14 -15.19
C ARG A 57 -9.58 -8.94 -16.37
N GLU A 58 -10.10 -8.53 -17.52
CA GLU A 58 -9.27 -8.26 -18.70
C GLU A 58 -8.33 -7.09 -18.42
N PHE A 59 -8.86 -5.99 -17.88
CA PHE A 59 -8.05 -4.86 -17.45
C PHE A 59 -6.97 -5.26 -16.44
N ILE A 60 -7.31 -6.07 -15.43
CA ILE A 60 -6.36 -6.51 -14.40
C ILE A 60 -5.22 -7.31 -15.02
N LEU A 61 -5.53 -8.36 -15.80
CA LEU A 61 -4.51 -9.23 -16.37
C LEU A 61 -3.63 -8.47 -17.38
N LYS A 62 -4.24 -7.64 -18.21
CA LYS A 62 -3.51 -6.79 -19.16
C LYS A 62 -2.56 -5.83 -18.44
N SER A 63 -3.00 -5.21 -17.34
CA SER A 63 -2.14 -4.33 -16.54
C SER A 63 -0.93 -5.07 -15.95
N LEU A 64 -1.11 -6.32 -15.53
CA LEU A 64 -0.03 -7.16 -15.01
C LEU A 64 0.97 -7.58 -16.10
N ASP A 65 0.50 -7.79 -17.33
CA ASP A 65 1.34 -8.22 -18.46
C ASP A 65 2.07 -7.05 -19.15
N GLU A 66 1.46 -5.87 -19.22
CA GLU A 66 1.97 -4.74 -20.03
C GLU A 66 2.85 -3.75 -19.24
N HIS A 67 2.81 -3.77 -17.91
CA HIS A 67 3.54 -2.81 -17.09
C HIS A 67 4.71 -3.45 -16.34
N ASP A 68 5.81 -2.70 -16.21
CA ASP A 68 6.97 -3.16 -15.49
C ASP A 68 6.70 -3.27 -13.97
N PRO A 69 7.43 -4.14 -13.24
CA PRO A 69 7.23 -4.33 -11.81
C PRO A 69 7.35 -3.06 -10.95
N ALA A 70 8.16 -2.08 -11.35
CA ALA A 70 8.29 -0.83 -10.59
C ALA A 70 7.02 0.00 -10.71
N THR A 71 6.46 0.13 -11.93
CA THR A 71 5.16 0.77 -12.15
C THR A 71 4.05 0.09 -11.35
N LEU A 72 4.00 -1.25 -11.33
CA LEU A 72 3.02 -2.01 -10.54
C LEU A 72 3.21 -1.81 -9.03
N ALA A 73 4.45 -1.71 -8.55
CA ALA A 73 4.73 -1.40 -7.15
C ALA A 73 4.22 0.01 -6.78
N HIS A 74 4.44 1.01 -7.63
CA HIS A 74 3.88 2.35 -7.44
C HIS A 74 2.34 2.33 -7.42
N LEU A 75 1.71 1.62 -8.37
CA LEU A 75 0.26 1.45 -8.39
C LEU A 75 -0.25 0.81 -7.09
N PHE A 76 0.44 -0.19 -6.55
CA PHE A 76 0.08 -0.81 -5.27
C PHE A 76 0.04 0.21 -4.11
N PHE A 77 1.04 1.10 -4.01
CA PHE A 77 1.03 2.17 -3.01
C PHE A 77 -0.13 3.15 -3.24
N HIS A 78 -0.38 3.57 -4.47
CA HIS A 78 -1.51 4.46 -4.79
C HIS A 78 -2.87 3.83 -4.48
N LEU A 79 -3.05 2.53 -4.77
CA LEU A 79 -4.27 1.79 -4.42
C LEU A 79 -4.44 1.70 -2.91
N HIS A 80 -3.36 1.47 -2.16
CA HIS A 80 -3.41 1.46 -0.70
C HIS A 80 -3.95 2.79 -0.17
N PHE A 81 -3.36 3.90 -0.61
CA PHE A 81 -3.85 5.23 -0.24
C PHE A 81 -5.29 5.47 -0.68
N TYR A 82 -5.67 5.08 -1.89
CA TYR A 82 -7.04 5.18 -2.36
C TYR A 82 -8.04 4.51 -1.39
N PHE A 83 -7.73 3.30 -0.92
CA PHE A 83 -8.58 2.59 0.05
C PHE A 83 -8.56 3.21 1.46
N VAL A 84 -7.41 3.68 1.94
CA VAL A 84 -7.34 4.44 3.20
C VAL A 84 -8.27 5.66 3.13
N LYS A 85 -8.21 6.43 2.04
CA LYS A 85 -9.03 7.63 1.87
C LYS A 85 -10.53 7.31 1.86
N ARG A 86 -10.91 6.17 1.29
CA ARG A 86 -12.30 5.68 1.32
C ARG A 86 -12.80 5.31 2.71
N SER A 87 -11.92 4.99 3.65
CA SER A 87 -12.29 4.65 5.02
C SER A 87 -12.85 5.84 5.83
N GLY A 88 -12.73 7.07 5.31
CA GLY A 88 -13.24 8.29 5.94
C GLY A 88 -12.32 8.93 6.98
N ASP A 89 -11.33 8.18 7.47
CA ASP A 89 -10.32 8.65 8.43
C ASP A 89 -8.93 8.58 7.79
N TRP A 90 -8.39 9.73 7.41
CA TRP A 90 -7.07 9.85 6.79
C TRP A 90 -6.19 10.79 7.62
N ILE A 91 -5.01 10.31 8.02
CA ILE A 91 -4.12 11.04 8.94
C ILE A 91 -3.07 11.93 8.24
N HIS A 92 -2.95 11.89 6.91
CA HIS A 92 -1.96 12.70 6.19
C HIS A 92 -2.57 14.02 5.68
N ASP A 93 -1.89 15.15 5.84
CA ASP A 93 -2.41 16.43 5.32
C ASP A 93 -2.11 16.66 3.82
N GLY A 94 -1.60 15.65 3.11
CA GLY A 94 -1.15 15.74 1.71
C GLY A 94 -2.22 15.39 0.66
N ILE A 95 -2.19 16.10 -0.47
CA ILE A 95 -2.81 15.64 -1.73
C ILE A 95 -1.85 14.63 -2.36
N LEU A 96 -2.34 13.42 -2.63
CA LEU A 96 -1.61 12.36 -3.36
C LEU A 96 -1.06 12.84 -4.71
#